data_AF-A0A6I5NNF1-F1
#
_entry.id   AF-A0A6I5NNF1-F1
#
_cell.length_a   1.000
_cell.length_b   1.000
_cell.length_c   1.000
_cell.angle_alpha   90.00
_cell.angle_beta   90.00
_cell.angle_gamma   90.00
#
_symmetry.space_group_name_H-M   'P 1'
#
loop_
_entity.id
_entity.type
_entity.pdbx_description
1 polymer ?
#
loop_
_entity_poly.entity_id
_entity_poly.type
_entity_poly.pdbx_seq_one_letter_code
_entity_poly.pdbx_strand_id
1 'polypeptide(L)' 'MESVRVRQHVGQDGILHLEIPVGLTDREVEVMVIYQPVQVLMATTSSLAQLYGICADDPFRLDDQGISEALDDDLAGAFD' A
#
# COMPACT_ATOMS: atom_id res chain seq x y z
N MET A 1 22.00 -7.83 22.77
CA MET A 1 21.64 -6.92 21.68
C MET A 1 20.13 -6.77 21.75
N GLU A 2 19.63 -5.66 22.31
CA GLU A 2 18.18 -5.42 22.38
C GLU A 2 17.79 -4.46 21.25
N SER A 3 16.74 -4.79 20.50
CA SER A 3 16.26 -3.97 19.38
C SER A 3 14.94 -3.30 19.75
N VAL A 4 14.92 -1.97 19.77
CA VAL A 4 13.71 -1.17 19.97
C VAL A 4 13.27 -0.57 18.64
N ARG A 5 12.03 -0.85 18.20
CA ARG A 5 11.47 -0.31 16.96
C ARG A 5 10.57 0.89 17.27
N VAL A 6 11.05 2.09 16.97
CA VAL A 6 10.30 3.35 17.18
C VAL A 6 9.79 3.86 15.83
N ARG A 7 8.50 4.18 15.75
CA ARG A 7 7.89 4.85 14.59
C ARG A 7 7.48 6.26 15.01
N GLN A 8 8.22 7.25 14.54
CA GLN A 8 7.97 8.66 14.82
C GLN A 8 7.87 9.44 13.53
N HIS A 9 7.02 10.47 13.51
CA HIS A 9 6.96 11.42 12.40
C HIS A 9 8.02 12.49 12.61
N VAL A 10 8.83 12.74 11.58
CA VAL A 10 9.79 13.85 11.57
C VAL A 10 9.04 15.11 11.16
N GLY A 11 9.11 16.14 12.01
CA GLY A 11 8.43 17.41 11.80
C GLY A 11 9.10 18.28 10.73
N GLN A 12 8.64 19.53 10.62
CA GLN A 12 9.21 20.48 9.66
C GLN A 12 10.66 20.89 9.96
N ASP A 13 11.14 20.62 11.18
CA ASP A 13 12.52 20.84 11.60
C ASP A 13 13.49 19.78 11.07
N GLY A 14 12.99 18.64 10.57
CA GLY A 14 13.82 17.57 10.04
C GLY A 14 14.52 16.73 11.13
N ILE A 15 14.12 16.85 12.40
CA ILE A 15 14.81 16.19 13.53
C ILE A 15 14.00 14.99 14.04
N LEU A 16 14.68 13.84 14.18
CA LEU A 16 14.13 12.63 14.81
C LEU A 16 14.52 12.58 16.30
N HIS A 17 13.54 12.64 17.19
CA HIS A 17 13.75 12.62 18.64
C HIS A 17 13.59 11.21 19.20
N LEU A 18 14.71 10.56 19.54
CA LEU A 18 14.72 9.19 20.06
C LEU A 18 15.00 9.16 21.57
N GLU A 19 14.01 8.75 22.37
CA GLU A 19 14.17 8.51 23.81
C GLU A 19 14.20 6.99 24.06
N ILE A 20 15.37 6.44 24.37
CA ILE A 20 15.55 5.01 24.66
C ILE A 20 15.77 4.83 26.16
N PRO A 21 14.80 4.31 26.93
CA PRO A 21 15.02 3.94 28.31
C PRO A 21 15.90 2.70 28.36
N VAL A 22 17.17 2.87 28.74
CA VAL A 22 18.11 1.75 28.81
C VAL A 22 18.02 0.97 30.13
N GLY A 23 17.48 1.56 31.20
CA GLY A 23 17.41 0.91 32.53
C GLY A 23 18.77 0.59 33.13
N LEU A 24 19.86 1.15 32.57
CA LEU A 24 21.23 0.94 32.99
C LEU A 24 21.68 2.15 33.80
N THR A 25 22.26 1.89 34.96
CA THR A 25 22.97 2.88 35.78
C THR A 25 24.45 2.55 35.82
N ASP A 26 25.28 3.59 35.76
CA ASP A 26 26.73 3.57 35.98
C ASP A 26 27.52 2.62 35.07
N ARG A 27 27.23 2.66 33.77
CA ARG A 27 27.94 1.88 32.75
C ARG A 27 27.90 2.57 31.39
N GLU A 28 28.96 2.39 30.59
CA GLU A 28 29.03 2.87 29.21
C GLU A 28 28.15 2.01 28.29
N VAL A 29 27.51 2.65 27.32
CA VAL A 29 26.62 2.00 26.36
C VAL A 29 26.95 2.52 24.97
N GLU A 30 27.26 1.60 24.06
CA GLU A 30 27.42 1.89 22.64
C GLU A 30 26.06 1.74 21.92
N VAL A 31 25.66 2.77 21.18
CA VAL A 31 24.38 2.81 20.46
C VAL A 31 24.63 3.05 18.98
N MET A 32 24.14 2.16 18.13
CA MET A 32 24.16 2.30 16.68
C MET A 32 22.74 2.55 16.18
N VAL A 33 22.53 3.70 15.53
CA VAL A 33 21.22 4.11 14.99
C VAL A 33 21.26 4.00 13.48
N ILE A 34 20.37 3.17 12.91
CA ILE A 34 20.18 3.05 11.46
C ILE A 34 18.79 3.60 11.15
N TYR A 35 18.72 4.67 10.35
CA TYR A 35 17.45 5.25 9.91
C TYR A 35 17.24 4.97 8.42
N GLN A 36 16.01 4.63 8.04
CA GLN A 36 15.61 4.46 6.66
C GLN A 36 14.31 5.24 6.43
N PRO A 37 14.26 6.14 5.42
CA PRO A 37 13.03 6.84 5.09
C PRO A 37 11.97 5.82 4.63
N VAL A 38 10.81 5.86 5.29
CA VAL A 38 9.67 5.06 4.84
C VAL A 38 9.04 5.78 3.67
N GLN A 39 9.21 5.22 2.47
CA GLN A 39 8.42 5.65 1.32
C GLN A 39 6.97 5.28 1.63
N VAL A 40 6.17 6.28 1.98
CA VAL A 40 4.72 6.11 1.93
C VAL A 40 4.42 5.91 0.45
N LEU A 41 4.10 4.69 0.06
CA LEU A 41 3.39 4.47 -1.19
C LEU A 41 2.10 5.28 -1.02
N MET A 42 2.11 6.52 -1.54
CA MET A 42 0.87 7.13 -1.95
C MET A 42 0.34 6.13 -2.96
N ALA A 43 -0.73 5.43 -2.60
CA ALA A 43 -1.59 4.83 -3.59
C ALA A 43 -1.95 6.00 -4.50
N THR A 44 -1.20 6.15 -5.59
CA THR A 44 -1.64 6.96 -6.71
C THR A 44 -2.98 6.37 -7.01
N THR A 45 -4.03 7.11 -6.69
CA THR A 45 -5.33 6.91 -7.27
C THR A 45 -5.12 7.15 -8.76
N SER A 46 -4.53 6.16 -9.44
CA SER A 46 -4.44 6.12 -10.88
C SER A 46 -5.88 6.28 -11.31
N SER A 47 -6.21 7.43 -11.90
CA SER A 47 -7.58 7.70 -12.30
C SER A 47 -7.98 6.58 -13.25
N LEU A 48 -9.13 5.93 -13.02
CA LEU A 48 -9.65 4.91 -13.92
C LEU A 48 -9.81 5.41 -15.37
N ALA A 49 -9.81 6.73 -15.57
CA ALA A 49 -9.70 7.38 -16.88
C ALA A 49 -8.48 6.92 -17.71
N GLN A 50 -7.37 6.51 -17.08
CA GLN A 50 -6.22 5.95 -17.79
C GLN A 50 -6.51 4.57 -18.41
N LEU A 51 -7.56 3.88 -17.94
CA LEU A 51 -8.00 2.57 -18.46
C LEU A 51 -9.08 2.71 -19.56
N TYR A 52 -9.56 3.93 -19.83
CA TYR A 52 -10.66 4.16 -20.79
C TYR A 52 -10.30 3.74 -22.22
N GLY A 53 -9.01 3.65 -22.55
CA GLY A 53 -8.53 3.22 -23.87
C GLY A 53 -8.43 1.71 -24.08
N ILE A 54 -8.46 0.87 -23.04
CA ILE A 54 -8.17 -0.57 -23.21
C ILE A 54 -9.26 -1.32 -23.97
N CYS A 55 -10.50 -0.81 -23.92
CA CYS A 55 -11.66 -1.36 -24.62
C CYS A 55 -12.04 -0.55 -25.87
N ALA A 56 -11.26 0.48 -26.25
CA ALA A 56 -11.58 1.32 -27.39
C ALA A 56 -11.29 0.63 -28.74
N ASP A 57 -10.30 -0.27 -28.76
CA ASP A 57 -9.85 -0.96 -29.99
C ASP A 57 -10.58 -2.29 -30.23
N ASP A 58 -11.32 -2.81 -29.25
CA ASP A 58 -12.10 -4.05 -29.37
C ASP A 58 -13.58 -3.77 -29.07
N PRO A 59 -14.35 -3.30 -30.08
CA PRO A 59 -15.76 -3.01 -29.88
C PRO A 59 -16.53 -4.30 -29.60
N PHE A 60 -17.26 -4.34 -28.49
CA PHE A 60 -18.18 -5.44 -28.18
C PHE A 60 -19.15 -5.65 -29.34
N ARG A 61 -19.00 -6.77 -30.06
CA ARG A 61 -19.89 -7.15 -31.15
C ARG A 61 -21.06 -7.92 -30.54
N LEU A 62 -22.21 -7.27 -30.48
CA LEU A 62 -23.47 -7.93 -30.18
C LEU A 62 -23.81 -8.82 -31.38
N ASP A 63 -23.93 -10.13 -31.14
CA ASP A 63 -24.54 -11.03 -32.11
C ASP A 63 -26.07 -10.83 -32.13
N ASP A 64 -26.75 -11.56 -33.02
CA ASP A 64 -28.20 -11.54 -33.13
C ASP A 64 -28.89 -12.50 -32.15
N GLN A 65 -28.13 -13.16 -31.27
CA GLN A 65 -28.63 -14.19 -30.35
C GLN A 65 -29.16 -13.61 -29.03
N GLY A 66 -28.98 -12.31 -28.78
CA GLY A 66 -29.52 -11.64 -27.60
C GLY A 66 -28.73 -11.95 -26.33
N ILE A 67 -29.36 -11.79 -25.16
CA ILE A 67 -28.72 -12.06 -23.87
C ILE A 67 -28.77 -13.58 -23.62
N SER A 68 -27.60 -14.20 -23.41
CA SER A 68 -27.50 -15.62 -23.12
C SER A 68 -27.79 -15.89 -21.63
N GLU A 69 -28.95 -16.48 -21.33
CA GLU A 69 -29.32 -16.90 -19.97
C GLU A 69 -28.32 -17.93 -19.39
N ALA A 70 -27.65 -18.71 -20.23
CA ALA A 70 -26.68 -19.71 -19.80
C ALA A 70 -25.39 -19.10 -19.18
N LEU A 71 -25.05 -17.85 -19.50
CA LEU A 71 -23.89 -17.16 -18.91
C LEU A 71 -24.21 -16.52 -17.56
N ASP A 72 -25.48 -16.26 -17.27
CA ASP A 72 -25.93 -15.75 -15.97
C ASP A 72 -25.90 -16.86 -14.91
N ASP A 73 -26.20 -18.11 -15.29
CA ASP A 73 -26.14 -19.28 -14.41
C ASP A 73 -24.71 -19.57 -13.91
N ASP A 74 -23.68 -19.31 -14.73
CA ASP A 74 -22.27 -19.50 -14.39
C ASP A 74 -21.71 -18.42 -13.45
N LEU A 75 -22.43 -17.30 -13.26
CA LEU A 75 -22.02 -16.18 -12.40
C LEU A 75 -22.61 -16.26 -10.98
N ALA A 76 -23.47 -17.25 -10.71
CA ALA A 76 -24.04 -17.49 -9.39
C ALA A 76 -22.94 -17.78 -8.35
N GLY A 77 -22.70 -16.84 -7.43
CA GLY A 77 -21.67 -16.95 -6.39
C GLY A 77 -20.29 -16.38 -6.75
N ALA A 78 -20.13 -15.76 -7.92
CA ALA A 78 -18.84 -15.16 -8.32
C ALA A 78 -18.45 -13.91 -7.51
N PHE A 79 -19.39 -13.33 -6.76
CA PHE A 79 -19.20 -12.12 -5.95
C PHE A 79 -19.48 -12.31 -4.45
N ASP A 80 -19.66 -13.56 -4.01
CA ASP A 80 -19.74 -13.94 -2.58
C ASP A 80 -18.33 -14.13 -1.97
#